data_AF-A0A4V1AQB3-F1
#
_entry.id   AF-A0A4V1AQB3-F1
#
_cell.length_a   1.000
_cell.length_b   1.000
_cell.length_c   1.000
_cell.angle_alpha   90.00
_cell.angle_beta   90.00
_cell.angle_gamma   90.00
#
_symmetry.space_group_name_H-M   'P 1'
#
loop_
_entity.id
_entity.type
_entity.pdbx_description
1 polymer ?
#
loop_
_entity_poly.entity_id
_entity_poly.type
_entity_poly.pdbx_seq_one_letter_code
_entity_poly.pdbx_strand_id
1 'polypeptide(L)'
;MWFSEKTIITDILSAIGMILIVITPLYFSTVHRRVLNIRLHTKVDGEKLFEKLKYDLKVPRITGIDKVRLYRDVHYAKTIFKGAMEYNSRDLVWYFNELHAKKFIKSIIFKKATIHFFIMIITLLIIGGGSYLDIFHWLFEQKTMEKDSGITSIWVLLIFAFMLCGLNKFLEFIKIKRVVNDEIRQINLAKKQKVWKDYKIVFFGSFGPGVVGFLFIMINLAF
;
A
#
# COMPACT_ATOMS: atom_id res chain seq x y z
N MET A 1 15.21 35.10 -8.28
CA MET A 1 14.48 35.01 -6.99
C MET A 1 13.29 34.11 -7.27
N TRP A 2 13.23 32.90 -6.72
CA TRP A 2 12.21 31.89 -7.08
C TRP A 2 10.97 31.92 -6.16
N PHE A 3 10.92 32.91 -5.27
CA PHE A 3 9.78 33.18 -4.40
C PHE A 3 9.43 34.66 -4.59
N SER A 4 8.23 34.93 -5.06
CA SER A 4 7.66 36.27 -5.02
C SER A 4 6.99 36.46 -3.66
N GLU A 5 7.31 37.54 -2.95
CA GLU A 5 6.71 37.85 -1.64
C GLU A 5 5.18 37.94 -1.67
N LYS A 6 4.60 38.09 -2.88
CA LYS A 6 3.16 38.17 -3.12
C LYS A 6 2.49 36.79 -3.34
N THR A 7 3.25 35.73 -3.66
CA THR A 7 2.72 34.38 -3.99
C THR A 7 3.21 33.27 -3.06
N ILE A 8 3.90 33.60 -1.97
CA ILE A 8 4.47 32.62 -1.01
C ILE A 8 3.46 31.53 -0.61
N ILE A 9 2.19 31.90 -0.37
CA ILE A 9 1.15 30.95 0.06
C ILE A 9 0.81 29.96 -1.08
N THR A 10 0.63 30.44 -2.30
CA THR A 10 0.29 29.58 -3.45
C THR A 10 1.47 28.72 -3.88
N ASP A 11 2.69 29.20 -3.70
CA ASP A 11 3.94 28.46 -3.97
C ASP A 11 4.11 27.31 -2.97
N ILE A 12 3.90 27.57 -1.68
CA ILE A 12 3.91 26.54 -0.63
C ILE A 12 2.81 25.50 -0.90
N LEU A 13 1.61 25.93 -1.26
CA LEU A 13 0.52 25.01 -1.60
C LEU A 13 0.88 24.10 -2.78
N SER A 14 1.44 24.67 -3.85
CA SER A 14 1.87 23.92 -5.04
C SER A 14 2.96 22.88 -4.70
N ALA A 15 3.96 23.27 -3.89
CA ALA A 15 4.98 22.35 -3.39
C ALA A 15 4.40 21.22 -2.53
N ILE A 16 3.50 21.54 -1.59
CA ILE A 16 2.77 20.55 -0.79
C ILE A 16 1.97 19.62 -1.71
N GLY A 17 1.33 20.17 -2.74
CA GLY A 17 0.55 19.42 -3.72
C GLY A 17 1.38 18.36 -4.44
N MET A 18 2.58 18.72 -4.89
CA MET A 18 3.51 17.75 -5.49
C MET A 18 3.96 16.68 -4.51
N ILE A 19 4.30 17.07 -3.28
CA ILE A 19 4.70 16.12 -2.23
C ILE A 19 3.56 15.13 -1.95
N LEU A 20 2.32 15.60 -1.87
CA LEU A 20 1.16 14.75 -1.68
C LEU A 20 1.02 13.73 -2.82
N ILE A 21 1.11 14.16 -4.08
CA ILE A 21 1.00 13.25 -5.23
C ILE A 21 2.08 12.16 -5.17
N VAL A 22 3.33 12.52 -4.86
CA VAL A 22 4.46 11.59 -4.87
C VAL A 22 4.43 10.62 -3.67
N ILE A 23 4.18 11.12 -2.45
CA ILE A 23 4.36 10.34 -1.21
C ILE A 23 3.10 9.56 -0.79
N THR A 24 1.91 10.04 -1.18
CA THR A 24 0.62 9.42 -0.80
C THR A 24 0.58 7.89 -1.00
N PRO A 25 1.04 7.31 -2.12
CA PRO A 25 1.02 5.87 -2.32
C PRO A 25 1.74 5.09 -1.22
N LEU A 26 2.89 5.60 -0.75
CA LEU A 26 3.69 4.99 0.31
C LEU A 26 3.02 5.13 1.68
N TYR A 27 2.44 6.31 1.97
CA TYR A 27 1.68 6.53 3.20
C TYR A 27 0.50 5.55 3.31
N PHE A 28 -0.32 5.43 2.26
CA PHE A 28 -1.47 4.53 2.26
C PHE A 28 -1.07 3.05 2.31
N SER A 29 0.11 2.68 1.80
CA SER A 29 0.65 1.32 1.99
C SER A 29 0.85 0.99 3.49
N THR A 30 1.26 1.98 4.28
CA THR A 30 1.45 1.85 5.74
C THR A 30 0.12 1.81 6.47
N VAL A 31 -0.84 2.64 6.07
CA VAL A 31 -2.22 2.61 6.60
C VAL A 31 -2.85 1.23 6.36
N HIS A 32 -2.74 0.69 5.14
CA HIS A 32 -3.22 -0.65 4.82
C HIS A 32 -2.58 -1.73 5.70
N ARG A 33 -1.26 -1.64 5.94
CA ARG A 33 -0.57 -2.57 6.84
C ARG A 33 -1.15 -2.55 8.25
N ARG A 34 -1.46 -1.36 8.80
CA ARG A 34 -2.07 -1.23 10.13
C ARG A 34 -3.47 -1.85 10.17
N VAL A 35 -4.30 -1.55 9.17
CA VAL A 35 -5.67 -2.09 9.06
C VAL A 35 -5.67 -3.61 8.93
N LEU A 36 -4.80 -4.18 8.08
CA LEU A 36 -4.68 -5.63 7.93
C LEU A 36 -4.19 -6.31 9.21
N ASN A 37 -3.34 -5.66 9.99
CA ASN A 37 -2.87 -6.19 11.27
C ASN A 37 -3.97 -6.29 12.33
N ILE A 38 -4.99 -5.44 12.27
CA ILE A 38 -6.14 -5.46 13.18
C ILE A 38 -7.12 -6.57 12.80
N ARG A 39 -7.23 -6.90 11.51
CA ARG A 39 -8.25 -7.83 10.98
C ARG A 39 -7.78 -9.27 10.79
N LEU A 40 -6.50 -9.46 10.50
CA LEU A 40 -5.90 -10.76 10.23
C LEU A 40 -4.95 -11.17 11.34
N HIS A 41 -4.87 -12.49 11.58
CA HIS A 41 -4.13 -13.12 12.67
C HIS A 41 -2.80 -12.42 12.99
N THR A 42 -2.63 -12.17 14.28
CA THR A 42 -1.43 -11.61 14.87
C THR A 42 -0.52 -12.72 15.37
N LYS A 43 0.70 -12.35 15.77
CA LYS A 43 1.62 -13.27 16.42
C LYS A 43 1.01 -13.87 17.70
N VAL A 44 0.28 -13.06 18.46
CA VAL A 44 -0.39 -13.45 19.71
C VAL A 44 -1.45 -14.52 19.47
N ASP A 45 -2.21 -14.44 18.37
CA ASP A 45 -3.19 -15.47 18.04
C ASP A 45 -2.54 -16.81 17.71
N GLY A 46 -1.37 -16.77 17.06
CA GLY A 46 -0.54 -17.95 16.84
C GLY A 46 -0.08 -18.56 18.15
N GLU A 47 0.46 -17.74 19.06
CA GLU A 47 0.90 -18.21 20.39
C GLU A 47 -0.23 -18.91 21.14
N LYS A 48 -1.45 -18.35 21.14
CA LYS A 48 -2.64 -18.98 21.73
C LYS A 48 -3.01 -20.31 21.06
N LEU A 49 -2.95 -20.38 19.73
CA LEU A 49 -3.24 -21.60 18.98
C LEU A 49 -2.23 -22.71 19.32
N PHE A 50 -0.93 -22.40 19.31
CA PHE A 50 0.11 -23.37 19.65
C PHE A 50 0.10 -23.76 21.12
N GLU A 51 -0.34 -22.87 22.00
CA GLU A 51 -0.57 -23.19 23.40
C GLU A 51 -1.76 -24.15 23.59
N LYS A 52 -2.87 -23.94 22.88
CA LYS A 52 -3.99 -24.91 22.83
C LYS A 52 -3.52 -26.28 22.34
N LEU A 53 -2.77 -26.32 21.23
CA LEU A 53 -2.23 -27.57 20.69
C LEU A 53 -1.28 -28.29 21.67
N LYS A 54 -0.50 -27.52 22.46
CA LYS A 54 0.35 -28.05 23.53
C LYS A 54 -0.48 -28.70 24.64
N TYR A 55 -1.57 -28.05 25.06
CA TYR A 55 -2.50 -28.60 26.05
C TYR A 55 -3.17 -29.88 25.55
N ASP A 56 -3.60 -29.92 24.30
CA ASP A 56 -4.25 -31.09 23.70
C ASP A 56 -3.30 -32.30 23.61
N LEU A 57 -2.01 -32.06 23.39
CA LEU A 57 -0.97 -33.10 23.47
C LEU A 57 -0.66 -33.55 24.90
N LYS A 58 -1.18 -32.88 25.93
CA LYS A 58 -0.85 -33.08 27.36
C LYS A 58 0.65 -32.97 27.65
N VAL A 59 1.37 -32.15 26.89
CA VAL A 59 2.82 -31.96 27.05
C VAL A 59 3.09 -30.68 27.86
N PRO A 60 3.80 -30.75 29.00
CA PRO A 60 4.04 -29.57 29.84
C PRO A 60 4.97 -28.55 29.16
N ARG A 61 5.92 -29.02 28.33
CA ARG A 61 6.87 -28.16 27.62
C ARG A 61 7.34 -28.81 26.33
N ILE A 62 7.40 -28.02 25.26
CA ILE A 62 8.00 -28.47 24.01
C ILE A 62 9.42 -27.90 23.89
N THR A 63 10.42 -28.78 23.91
CA THR A 63 11.86 -28.47 23.88
C THR A 63 12.49 -28.98 22.58
N GLY A 64 13.65 -28.44 22.20
CA GLY A 64 14.37 -28.88 21.00
C GLY A 64 13.74 -28.44 19.67
N ILE A 65 12.82 -27.47 19.67
CA ILE A 65 12.12 -27.01 18.47
C ILE A 65 12.59 -25.61 18.08
N ASP A 66 12.84 -25.42 16.78
CA ASP A 66 12.91 -24.08 16.18
C ASP A 66 11.54 -23.38 16.25
N LYS A 67 11.40 -22.46 17.21
CA LYS A 67 10.20 -21.63 17.36
C LYS A 67 9.95 -20.75 16.15
N VAL A 68 10.99 -20.22 15.50
CA VAL A 68 10.82 -19.32 14.35
C VAL A 68 10.20 -20.08 13.18
N ARG A 69 10.68 -21.29 12.92
CA ARG A 69 10.13 -22.18 11.90
C ARG A 69 8.70 -22.62 12.22
N LEU A 70 8.39 -22.85 13.50
CA LEU A 70 7.05 -23.27 13.94
C LEU A 70 5.94 -22.31 13.52
N TYR A 71 6.17 -20.99 13.57
CA TYR A 71 5.17 -19.99 13.15
C TYR A 71 5.18 -19.70 11.64
N ARG A 72 6.04 -20.35 10.86
CA ARG A 72 6.23 -20.06 9.42
C ARG A 72 5.96 -21.23 8.50
N ASP A 73 6.12 -22.46 8.99
CA ASP A 73 6.06 -23.69 8.20
C ASP A 73 4.94 -24.60 8.71
N VAL A 74 3.90 -24.77 7.87
CA VAL A 74 2.75 -25.65 8.13
C VAL A 74 3.19 -27.09 8.36
N HIS A 75 4.11 -27.60 7.54
CA HIS A 75 4.50 -29.01 7.58
C HIS A 75 5.33 -29.29 8.83
N TYR A 76 6.21 -28.36 9.19
CA TYR A 76 6.94 -28.44 10.44
C TYR A 76 6.01 -28.41 11.65
N ALA A 77 5.04 -27.49 11.68
CA ALA A 77 4.03 -27.45 12.74
C ALA A 77 3.18 -28.73 12.82
N LYS A 78 2.75 -29.28 11.67
CA LYS A 78 2.03 -30.57 11.60
C LYS A 78 2.86 -31.74 12.13
N THR A 79 4.17 -31.73 11.93
CA THR A 79 5.07 -32.79 12.40
C THR A 79 5.19 -32.76 13.93
N ILE A 80 5.40 -31.57 14.51
CA ILE A 80 5.48 -31.40 15.97
C ILE A 80 4.17 -31.76 16.67
N PHE A 81 3.04 -31.36 16.09
CA PHE A 81 1.72 -31.52 16.71
C PHE A 81 0.91 -32.68 16.15
N LYS A 82 1.56 -33.68 15.53
CA LYS A 82 0.89 -34.78 14.81
C LYS A 82 -0.22 -35.45 15.64
N GLY A 83 0.00 -35.65 16.94
CA GLY A 83 -0.99 -36.23 17.86
C GLY A 83 -2.21 -35.34 18.16
N ALA A 84 -2.10 -34.02 18.04
CA ALA A 84 -3.21 -33.07 18.24
C ALA A 84 -3.89 -32.64 16.92
N MET A 85 -3.36 -33.08 15.77
CA MET A 85 -3.87 -32.71 14.44
C MET A 85 -5.21 -33.37 14.10
N GLU A 86 -5.54 -34.49 14.74
CA GLU A 86 -6.79 -35.22 14.48
C GLU A 86 -8.02 -34.33 14.69
N TYR A 87 -7.97 -33.45 15.71
CA TYR A 87 -9.08 -32.55 16.05
C TYR A 87 -8.83 -31.09 15.64
N ASN A 88 -7.57 -30.64 15.53
CA ASN A 88 -7.23 -29.22 15.32
C ASN A 88 -6.54 -28.90 13.99
N SER A 89 -6.41 -29.87 13.07
CA SER A 89 -5.73 -29.65 11.78
C SER A 89 -6.32 -28.50 10.98
N ARG A 90 -7.63 -28.30 11.06
CA ARG A 90 -8.35 -27.20 10.41
C ARG A 90 -7.90 -25.84 10.91
N ASP A 91 -7.85 -25.65 12.24
CA ASP A 91 -7.45 -24.38 12.86
C ASP A 91 -6.01 -24.02 12.51
N LEU A 92 -5.12 -25.01 12.47
CA LEU A 92 -3.74 -24.82 12.05
C LEU A 92 -3.65 -24.38 10.58
N VAL A 93 -4.31 -25.08 9.67
CA VAL A 93 -4.30 -24.73 8.23
C VAL A 93 -4.88 -23.33 8.01
N TRP A 94 -5.96 -23.00 8.71
CA TRP A 94 -6.56 -21.67 8.68
C TRP A 94 -5.62 -20.57 9.14
N TYR A 95 -4.91 -20.76 10.24
CA TYR A 95 -3.91 -19.81 10.72
C TYR A 95 -2.84 -19.51 9.66
N PHE A 96 -2.29 -20.55 9.03
CA PHE A 96 -1.25 -20.38 8.02
C PHE A 96 -1.76 -19.78 6.71
N ASN A 97 -2.95 -20.16 6.25
CA ASN A 97 -3.59 -19.54 5.09
C ASN A 97 -3.83 -18.04 5.36
N GLU A 98 -4.22 -17.67 6.57
CA GLU A 98 -4.44 -16.27 6.94
C GLU A 98 -3.13 -15.47 6.98
N LEU A 99 -2.06 -16.07 7.51
CA LEU A 99 -0.72 -15.48 7.47
C LEU A 99 -0.20 -15.31 6.05
N HIS A 100 -0.44 -16.29 5.17
CA HIS A 100 -0.07 -16.22 3.77
C HIS A 100 -0.81 -15.06 3.08
N ALA A 101 -2.14 -15.02 3.18
CA ALA A 101 -2.96 -13.94 2.63
C ALA A 101 -2.50 -12.56 3.12
N LYS A 102 -2.21 -12.43 4.41
CA LYS A 102 -1.70 -11.19 5.01
C LYS A 102 -0.38 -10.75 4.41
N LYS A 103 0.59 -11.67 4.28
CA LYS A 103 1.90 -11.39 3.68
C LYS A 103 1.76 -11.03 2.21
N PHE A 104 0.91 -11.76 1.47
CA PHE A 104 0.67 -11.55 0.06
C PHE A 104 0.06 -10.17 -0.21
N ILE A 105 -1.05 -9.84 0.45
CA ILE A 105 -1.72 -8.54 0.30
C ILE A 105 -0.75 -7.41 0.65
N LYS A 106 -0.01 -7.53 1.77
CA LYS A 106 0.99 -6.53 2.16
C LYS A 106 2.09 -6.35 1.10
N SER A 107 2.62 -7.46 0.57
CA SER A 107 3.68 -7.42 -0.44
C SER A 107 3.20 -6.76 -1.73
N ILE A 108 1.99 -7.07 -2.18
CA ILE A 108 1.41 -6.47 -3.37
C ILE A 108 1.20 -4.97 -3.20
N ILE A 109 0.53 -4.54 -2.12
CA ILE A 109 0.27 -3.12 -1.89
C ILE A 109 1.59 -2.33 -1.83
N PHE A 110 2.60 -2.86 -1.13
CA PHE A 110 3.90 -2.21 -1.04
C PHE A 110 4.58 -2.13 -2.42
N LYS A 111 4.70 -3.24 -3.15
CA LYS A 111 5.29 -3.25 -4.51
C LYS A 111 4.58 -2.27 -5.44
N LYS A 112 3.25 -2.21 -5.38
CA LYS A 112 2.43 -1.33 -6.21
C LYS A 112 2.56 0.14 -5.82
N ALA A 113 2.62 0.45 -4.53
CA ALA A 113 2.94 1.79 -4.03
C ALA A 113 4.35 2.24 -4.45
N THR A 114 5.35 1.36 -4.37
CA THR A 114 6.71 1.65 -4.83
C THR A 114 6.78 1.92 -6.33
N ILE A 115 6.08 1.13 -7.15
CA ILE A 115 5.98 1.38 -8.60
C ILE A 115 5.34 2.74 -8.88
N HIS A 116 4.25 3.09 -8.18
CA HIS A 116 3.61 4.41 -8.33
C HIS A 116 4.59 5.53 -7.98
N PHE A 117 5.27 5.43 -6.84
CA PHE A 117 6.30 6.39 -6.44
C PHE A 117 7.37 6.57 -7.52
N PHE A 118 7.89 5.48 -8.07
CA PHE A 118 8.89 5.55 -9.14
C PHE A 118 8.35 6.12 -10.46
N ILE A 119 7.11 5.82 -10.85
CA ILE A 119 6.47 6.46 -12.02
C ILE A 119 6.49 7.97 -11.85
N MET A 120 6.11 8.48 -10.68
CA MET A 120 6.11 9.92 -10.41
C MET A 120 7.53 10.49 -10.42
N ILE A 121 8.49 9.88 -9.71
CA ILE A 121 9.87 10.37 -9.67
C ILE A 121 10.51 10.39 -11.06
N ILE A 122 10.35 9.33 -11.86
CA ILE A 122 10.88 9.28 -13.23
C ILE A 122 10.23 10.36 -14.09
N THR A 123 8.93 10.59 -13.95
CA THR A 123 8.23 11.66 -14.68
C THR A 123 8.81 13.03 -14.33
N LEU A 124 9.04 13.32 -13.04
CA LEU A 124 9.66 14.57 -12.61
C LEU A 124 11.08 14.74 -13.14
N LEU A 125 11.87 13.66 -13.21
CA LEU A 125 13.22 13.70 -13.78
C LEU A 125 13.21 13.92 -15.29
N ILE A 126 12.29 13.28 -16.03
CA ILE A 126 12.12 13.49 -17.47
C ILE A 126 11.73 14.94 -17.75
N ILE A 127 10.79 15.48 -16.97
CA ILE A 127 10.40 16.88 -17.10
C ILE A 127 11.62 17.77 -16.81
N GLY A 128 12.26 17.60 -15.64
CA GLY A 128 13.39 18.44 -15.24
C GLY A 128 14.56 18.42 -16.22
N GLY A 129 14.87 17.26 -16.80
CA GLY A 129 15.94 17.10 -17.79
C GLY A 129 15.56 17.52 -19.21
N GLY A 130 14.29 17.39 -19.58
CA GLY A 130 13.80 17.71 -20.93
C GLY A 130 13.49 19.19 -21.15
N SER A 131 13.09 19.90 -20.09
CA SER A 131 12.70 21.32 -20.15
C SER A 131 13.61 22.22 -19.31
N TYR A 132 14.88 21.86 -19.13
CA TYR A 132 15.90 22.68 -18.44
C TYR A 132 15.44 23.30 -17.11
N LEU A 133 14.75 22.54 -16.26
CA LEU A 133 14.19 23.00 -14.97
C LEU A 133 12.97 23.94 -15.05
N ASP A 134 12.31 24.09 -16.22
CA ASP A 134 11.00 24.74 -16.35
C ASP A 134 9.95 24.15 -15.40
N ILE A 135 10.19 22.97 -14.82
CA ILE A 135 9.34 22.39 -13.78
C ILE A 135 9.15 23.29 -12.56
N PHE A 136 10.16 24.09 -12.19
CA PHE A 136 10.07 24.99 -11.05
C PHE A 136 9.32 26.26 -11.41
N HIS A 137 9.53 26.81 -12.61
CA HIS A 137 8.69 27.88 -13.15
C HIS A 137 7.24 27.41 -13.32
N TRP A 138 7.05 26.16 -13.74
CA TRP A 138 5.73 25.53 -13.79
C TRP A 138 5.14 25.25 -12.41
N LEU A 139 5.95 25.15 -11.35
CA LEU A 139 5.41 24.92 -10.01
C LEU A 139 4.97 26.21 -9.32
N PHE A 140 5.74 27.28 -9.52
CA PHE A 140 5.69 28.50 -8.72
C PHE A 140 5.28 29.75 -9.52
N GLU A 141 5.47 29.75 -10.84
CA GLU A 141 5.29 30.95 -11.69
C GLU A 141 4.65 30.59 -13.05
N GLN A 142 3.59 29.77 -13.08
CA GLN A 142 3.00 29.30 -14.35
C GLN A 142 2.52 30.42 -15.27
N LYS A 143 2.07 31.55 -14.70
CA LYS A 143 1.51 32.67 -15.46
C LYS A 143 2.54 33.44 -16.29
N THR A 144 3.81 33.37 -15.92
CA THR A 144 4.90 34.08 -16.62
C THR A 144 5.56 33.20 -17.69
N MET A 145 5.13 31.94 -17.83
CA MET A 145 5.67 31.02 -18.83
C MET A 145 5.20 31.38 -20.24
N GLU A 146 6.17 31.59 -21.14
CA GLU A 146 5.93 31.93 -22.54
C GLU A 146 5.52 30.72 -23.38
N LYS A 147 5.05 30.94 -24.62
CA LYS A 147 4.61 29.86 -25.53
C LYS A 147 5.73 28.89 -25.92
N ASP A 148 6.98 29.34 -25.87
CA ASP A 148 8.16 28.54 -26.17
C ASP A 148 8.63 27.70 -24.96
N SER A 149 7.98 27.87 -23.80
CA SER A 149 8.27 27.10 -22.58
C SER A 149 7.66 25.69 -22.62
N GLY A 150 8.16 24.80 -21.76
CA GLY A 150 7.68 23.42 -21.65
C GLY A 150 6.27 23.22 -21.08
N ILE A 151 5.47 24.27 -20.83
CA ILE A 151 4.22 24.23 -20.05
C ILE A 151 3.24 23.14 -20.51
N THR A 152 2.98 23.02 -21.82
CA THR A 152 2.08 22.00 -22.38
C THR A 152 2.66 20.60 -22.23
N SER A 153 3.95 20.43 -22.50
CA SER A 153 4.66 19.16 -22.39
C SER A 153 4.63 18.63 -20.95
N ILE A 154 4.78 19.51 -19.95
CA ILE A 154 4.71 19.15 -18.52
C ILE A 154 3.32 18.59 -18.19
N TRP A 155 2.25 19.28 -18.57
CA TRP A 155 0.88 18.82 -18.35
C TRP A 155 0.60 17.48 -19.03
N VAL A 156 1.02 17.31 -20.28
CA VAL A 156 0.87 16.06 -21.03
C VAL A 156 1.58 14.91 -20.32
N LEU A 157 2.84 15.10 -19.92
CA LEU A 157 3.63 14.08 -19.21
C LEU A 157 3.00 13.70 -17.86
N LEU A 158 2.49 14.69 -17.10
CA LEU A 158 1.77 14.43 -15.86
C LEU A 158 0.49 13.62 -16.11
N ILE A 159 -0.32 13.97 -17.12
CA ILE A 159 -1.53 13.21 -17.46
C ILE A 159 -1.19 11.75 -17.80
N PHE A 160 -0.13 11.51 -18.58
CA PHE A 160 0.35 10.15 -18.88
C PHE A 160 0.80 9.41 -17.61
N ALA A 161 1.57 10.06 -16.73
CA ALA A 161 1.98 9.47 -15.46
C ALA A 161 0.77 9.09 -14.60
N PHE A 162 -0.26 9.93 -14.54
CA PHE A 162 -1.49 9.65 -13.81
C PHE A 162 -2.27 8.47 -14.40
N MET A 163 -2.35 8.34 -15.72
CA MET A 163 -2.96 7.17 -16.36
C MET A 163 -2.20 5.88 -16.01
N LEU A 164 -0.87 5.90 -16.05
CA LEU A 164 -0.03 4.76 -15.65
C LEU A 164 -0.21 4.40 -14.17
N CYS A 165 -0.24 5.40 -13.30
CA CYS A 165 -0.51 5.23 -11.87
C CYS A 165 -1.92 4.65 -11.61
N GLY A 166 -2.94 5.11 -12.35
CA GLY A 166 -4.30 4.59 -12.33
C GLY A 166 -4.36 3.12 -12.75
N LEU A 167 -3.72 2.76 -13.86
CA LEU A 167 -3.60 1.37 -14.32
C LEU A 167 -2.87 0.50 -13.30
N ASN A 168 -1.80 1.01 -12.69
CA ASN A 168 -1.08 0.30 -11.65
C ASN A 168 -1.96 0.03 -10.41
N LYS A 169 -2.82 0.99 -10.01
CA LYS A 169 -3.80 0.79 -8.93
C LYS A 169 -4.94 -0.14 -9.31
N PHE A 170 -5.40 -0.13 -10.56
CA PHE A 170 -6.38 -1.09 -11.04
C PHE A 170 -5.85 -2.54 -10.97
N LEU A 171 -4.60 -2.76 -11.35
CA LEU A 171 -3.95 -4.07 -11.22
C LEU A 171 -3.78 -4.52 -9.75
N GLU A 172 -3.53 -3.58 -8.84
CA GLU A 172 -3.51 -3.86 -7.40
C GLU A 172 -4.88 -4.39 -6.93
N PHE A 173 -5.96 -3.71 -7.31
CA PHE A 173 -7.33 -4.08 -6.94
C PHE A 173 -7.68 -5.49 -7.41
N ILE A 174 -7.39 -5.85 -8.66
CA ILE A 174 -7.66 -7.18 -9.21
C ILE A 174 -6.91 -8.26 -8.43
N LYS A 175 -5.60 -8.07 -8.20
CA LYS A 175 -4.77 -9.08 -7.51
C LYS A 175 -5.24 -9.29 -6.07
N ILE A 176 -5.60 -8.22 -5.36
CA ILE A 176 -6.08 -8.32 -3.98
C ILE A 176 -7.47 -8.94 -3.92
N LYS A 177 -8.38 -8.56 -4.83
CA LYS A 177 -9.72 -9.16 -4.92
C LYS A 177 -9.64 -10.68 -5.09
N ARG A 178 -8.70 -11.17 -5.91
CA ARG A 178 -8.48 -12.61 -6.12
C ARG A 178 -8.09 -13.32 -4.81
N VAL A 179 -7.08 -12.83 -4.11
CA VAL A 179 -6.59 -13.45 -2.85
C VAL A 179 -7.64 -13.42 -1.75
N VAL A 180 -8.37 -12.32 -1.62
CA VAL A 180 -9.45 -12.19 -0.64
C VAL A 180 -10.58 -13.20 -0.94
N ASN A 181 -10.85 -13.46 -2.22
CA ASN A 181 -11.85 -14.44 -2.64
C ASN A 181 -11.40 -15.89 -2.56
N ASP A 182 -10.11 -16.17 -2.81
CA ASP A 182 -9.58 -17.52 -2.91
C ASP A 182 -9.06 -18.01 -1.54
N GLU A 183 -8.25 -17.21 -0.84
CA GLU A 183 -7.62 -17.63 0.42
C GLU A 183 -8.50 -17.31 1.63
N ILE A 184 -8.90 -16.04 1.81
CA ILE A 184 -9.62 -15.61 3.03
C ILE A 184 -11.03 -16.21 3.09
N ARG A 185 -11.69 -16.39 1.94
CA ARG A 185 -13.01 -17.02 1.86
C ARG A 185 -13.00 -18.46 2.37
N GLN A 186 -11.95 -19.22 2.07
CA GLN A 186 -11.82 -20.62 2.50
C GLN A 186 -11.66 -20.75 4.03
N ILE A 187 -11.26 -19.67 4.69
CA ILE A 187 -11.06 -19.61 6.14
C ILE A 187 -12.35 -19.17 6.84
N ASN A 188 -12.82 -17.95 6.54
CA ASN A 188 -13.98 -17.38 7.21
C ASN A 188 -14.66 -16.29 6.36
N LEU A 189 -15.95 -16.50 6.07
CA LEU A 189 -16.75 -15.60 5.24
C LEU A 189 -16.96 -14.22 5.88
N ALA A 190 -17.13 -14.16 7.20
CA ALA A 190 -17.29 -12.90 7.94
C ALA A 190 -15.99 -12.10 8.00
N LYS A 191 -14.83 -12.75 8.19
CA LYS A 191 -13.52 -12.09 8.11
C LYS A 191 -13.27 -11.55 6.70
N LYS A 192 -13.57 -12.34 5.66
CA LYS A 192 -13.48 -11.90 4.26
C LYS A 192 -14.23 -10.59 4.03
N GLN A 193 -15.48 -10.51 4.45
CA GLN A 193 -16.30 -9.31 4.25
C GLN A 193 -15.68 -8.07 4.93
N LYS A 194 -15.19 -8.22 6.17
CA LYS A 194 -14.52 -7.13 6.90
C LYS A 194 -13.23 -6.68 6.22
N VAL A 195 -12.35 -7.62 5.85
CA VAL A 195 -11.08 -7.32 5.16
C VAL A 195 -11.35 -6.64 3.82
N TRP A 196 -12.34 -7.12 3.05
CA TRP A 196 -12.71 -6.51 1.77
C TRP A 196 -13.30 -5.11 1.93
N LYS A 197 -14.18 -4.90 2.91
CA LYS A 197 -14.76 -3.58 3.22
C LYS A 197 -13.65 -2.58 3.56
N ASP A 198 -12.78 -2.93 4.50
CA ASP A 198 -11.71 -2.03 4.94
C ASP A 198 -10.68 -1.77 3.83
N TYR A 199 -10.37 -2.79 3.02
CA TYR A 199 -9.52 -2.61 1.84
C TYR A 199 -10.13 -1.57 0.87
N LYS A 200 -11.42 -1.68 0.54
CA LYS A 200 -12.09 -0.71 -0.34
C LYS A 200 -12.06 0.70 0.23
N ILE A 201 -12.32 0.87 1.53
CA ILE A 201 -12.30 2.19 2.17
C ILE A 201 -10.93 2.85 2.01
N VAL A 202 -9.86 2.13 2.34
CA VAL A 202 -8.49 2.68 2.24
C VAL A 202 -8.08 2.87 0.77
N PHE A 203 -8.49 1.97 -0.12
CA PHE A 203 -8.24 2.07 -1.56
C PHE A 203 -8.87 3.34 -2.16
N PHE A 204 -10.17 3.56 -1.96
CA PHE A 204 -10.85 4.75 -2.45
C PHE A 204 -10.37 6.03 -1.74
N GLY A 205 -10.09 5.95 -0.45
CA GLY A 205 -9.50 7.06 0.32
C GLY A 205 -8.13 7.49 -0.20
N SER A 206 -7.36 6.59 -0.84
CA SER A 206 -6.03 6.91 -1.36
C SER A 206 -6.04 7.86 -2.58
N PHE A 207 -7.17 7.99 -3.27
CA PHE A 207 -7.30 8.96 -4.38
C PHE A 207 -7.45 10.40 -3.87
N GLY A 208 -8.05 10.59 -2.70
CA GLY A 208 -8.36 11.92 -2.15
C GLY A 208 -7.15 12.86 -2.11
N PRO A 209 -6.03 12.46 -1.47
CA PRO A 209 -4.84 13.31 -1.40
C PRO A 209 -4.20 13.62 -2.77
N GLY A 210 -4.34 12.71 -3.75
CA GLY A 210 -3.89 12.98 -5.12
C GLY A 210 -4.73 14.08 -5.80
N VAL A 211 -6.04 14.05 -5.61
CA VAL A 211 -6.95 15.11 -6.09
C VAL A 211 -6.66 16.44 -5.39
N VAL A 212 -6.51 16.42 -4.06
CA VAL A 212 -6.17 17.62 -3.28
C VAL A 212 -4.81 18.20 -3.71
N GLY A 213 -3.82 17.34 -3.95
CA GLY A 213 -2.51 17.79 -4.42
C GLY A 213 -2.57 18.50 -5.77
N PHE A 214 -3.38 18.00 -6.70
CA PHE A 214 -3.63 18.69 -7.97
C PHE A 214 -4.38 20.02 -7.80
N LEU A 215 -5.38 20.07 -6.93
CA LEU A 215 -6.11 21.31 -6.66
C LEU A 215 -5.16 22.39 -6.13
N PHE A 216 -4.20 22.05 -5.27
CA PHE A 216 -3.21 23.00 -4.77
C PHE A 216 -2.31 23.56 -5.87
N ILE A 217 -1.91 22.72 -6.84
CA ILE A 217 -1.14 23.17 -8.01
C ILE A 217 -2.01 24.09 -8.89
N MET A 218 -3.27 23.73 -9.12
CA MET A 218 -4.19 24.55 -9.93
C MET A 218 -4.54 25.90 -9.28
N ILE A 219 -4.54 25.99 -7.94
CA ILE A 219 -4.73 27.26 -7.24
C ILE A 219 -3.58 28.23 -7.58
N ASN A 220 -2.34 27.74 -7.71
CA ASN A 220 -1.21 28.54 -8.17
C ASN A 220 -1.41 29.04 -9.61
N LEU A 221 -2.04 28.24 -10.49
CA LEU A 221 -2.40 28.70 -11.84
C LEU A 221 -3.42 29.85 -11.83
N ALA A 222 -4.34 29.86 -10.87
CA ALA A 222 -5.44 30.82 -10.80
C ALA A 222 -5.05 32.18 -10.17
N PHE A 223 -4.16 32.18 -9.15
CA PHE A 223 -3.79 33.36 -8.36
C PHE A 223 -2.38 33.84 -8.68
#